data_AF-A0A0D5ZK02-F1
#
_entry.id   AF-A0A0D5ZK02-F1
#
_cell.length_a   1.000
_cell.length_b   1.000
_cell.length_c   1.000
_cell.angle_alpha   90.00
_cell.angle_beta   90.00
_cell.angle_gamma   90.00
#
_symmetry.space_group_name_H-M   'P 1'
#
loop_
_entity.id
_entity.type
_entity.pdbx_description
1 polymer ?
#
loop_
_entity_poly.entity_id
_entity_poly.type
_entity_poly.pdbx_seq_one_letter_code
_entity_poly.pdbx_strand_id
1 'polypeptide(L)'
;MFYTAAEIQENKDLILFLTINPASIYESFIKVFKQIRSKTNLEIDSNLLVSKFETYNNFDLVLKNFSVPLFQFLNENGKLETDNKEHKASIKTIKLELAKNQEANKEIIYQNGCKIFSFLKLNGTAKDIKSLIYDFNLVQKWSFLENIDFKLEPFNGCELSL
;
A
#
# COMPACT_ATOMS: atom_id res chain seq x y z
N MET A 1 14.45 -8.70 6.55
CA MET A 1 13.94 -9.98 7.08
C MET A 1 12.78 -10.45 6.22
N PHE A 2 12.52 -11.76 6.17
CA PHE A 2 11.37 -12.30 5.43
C PHE A 2 10.27 -12.64 6.42
N TYR A 3 9.05 -12.24 6.08
CA TYR A 3 7.85 -12.54 6.85
C TYR A 3 6.79 -13.10 5.92
N THR A 4 6.14 -14.16 6.35
CA THR A 4 4.90 -14.62 5.74
C THR A 4 3.75 -13.69 6.10
N ALA A 5 2.64 -13.83 5.38
CA ALA A 5 1.43 -13.10 5.68
C ALA A 5 0.94 -13.37 7.13
N ALA A 6 0.92 -14.64 7.55
CA ALA A 6 0.51 -15.03 8.90
C ALA A 6 1.36 -14.37 10.00
N GLU A 7 2.68 -14.28 9.80
CA GLU A 7 3.58 -13.66 10.78
C GLU A 7 3.35 -12.15 10.94
N ILE A 8 3.01 -11.44 9.85
CA ILE A 8 2.60 -10.02 9.93
C ILE A 8 1.28 -9.89 10.67
N GLN A 9 0.30 -10.77 10.40
CA GLN A 9 -0.99 -10.79 11.09
C GLN A 9 -0.81 -10.95 12.60
N GLU A 10 0.00 -11.92 13.01
CA GLU A 10 0.28 -12.28 14.40
C GLU A 10 1.23 -11.29 15.11
N ASN A 11 1.73 -10.28 14.38
CA ASN A 11 2.73 -9.34 14.87
C ASN A 11 3.98 -10.07 15.44
N LYS A 12 4.42 -11.11 14.74
CA LYS A 12 5.62 -11.86 15.11
C LYS A 12 6.82 -10.92 15.18
N ASP A 13 7.67 -11.13 16.17
CA ASP A 13 8.88 -10.34 16.43
C ASP A 13 8.61 -8.82 16.56
N LEU A 14 7.38 -8.45 16.96
CA LEU A 14 6.94 -7.05 17.11
C LEU A 14 7.05 -6.24 15.79
N ILE A 15 6.97 -6.91 14.63
CA ILE A 15 7.17 -6.31 13.30
C ILE A 15 6.27 -5.09 13.02
N LEU A 16 5.06 -5.04 13.59
CA LEU A 16 4.15 -3.90 13.44
C LEU A 16 4.62 -2.62 14.17
N PHE A 17 5.61 -2.73 15.06
CA PHE A 17 6.19 -1.60 15.80
C PHE A 17 7.51 -1.12 15.22
N LEU A 18 8.07 -1.83 14.23
CA LEU A 18 9.33 -1.46 13.60
C LEU A 18 9.12 -0.43 12.50
N THR A 19 10.06 0.50 12.38
CA THR A 19 10.19 1.36 11.20
C THR A 19 10.81 0.53 10.08
N ILE A 20 10.08 0.40 8.98
CA ILE A 20 10.46 -0.40 7.82
C ILE A 20 10.75 0.53 6.66
N ASN A 21 11.72 0.14 5.84
CA ASN A 21 12.03 0.82 4.60
C ASN A 21 10.77 0.95 3.73
N PRO A 22 10.35 2.17 3.33
CA PRO A 22 9.11 2.36 2.56
C PRO A 22 9.15 1.66 1.19
N ALA A 23 10.33 1.44 0.60
CA ALA A 23 10.48 0.66 -0.63
C ALA A 23 10.10 -0.82 -0.41
N SER A 24 10.48 -1.40 0.73
CA SER A 24 10.06 -2.77 1.11
C SER A 24 8.54 -2.88 1.25
N ILE A 25 7.86 -1.85 1.79
CA ILE A 25 6.40 -1.83 1.90
C ILE A 25 5.74 -1.69 0.52
N TYR A 26 6.25 -0.80 -0.33
CA TYR A 26 5.79 -0.62 -1.71
C TYR A 26 5.89 -1.92 -2.53
N GLU A 27 7.04 -2.59 -2.47
CA GLU A 27 7.24 -3.91 -3.11
C GLU A 27 6.27 -4.97 -2.57
N SER A 28 5.98 -4.91 -1.27
CA SER A 28 5.01 -5.80 -0.63
C SER A 28 3.58 -5.59 -1.16
N PHE A 29 3.17 -4.34 -1.37
CA PHE A 29 1.87 -4.04 -2.01
C PHE A 29 1.83 -4.61 -3.43
N ILE A 30 2.88 -4.44 -4.23
CA ILE A 30 2.97 -5.00 -5.59
C ILE A 30 2.82 -6.53 -5.57
N LYS A 31 3.49 -7.22 -4.64
CA LYS A 31 3.35 -8.68 -4.48
C LYS A 31 1.91 -9.08 -4.17
N VAL A 32 1.22 -8.35 -3.30
CA VAL A 32 -0.21 -8.59 -3.00
C VAL A 32 -1.05 -8.44 -4.25
N PHE A 33 -0.89 -7.36 -5.03
CA PHE A 33 -1.64 -7.18 -6.27
C PHE A 33 -1.33 -8.23 -7.34
N LYS A 34 -0.06 -8.64 -7.49
CA LYS A 34 0.32 -9.77 -8.37
C LYS A 34 -0.38 -11.06 -7.96
N GLN A 35 -0.47 -11.33 -6.65
CA GLN A 35 -1.16 -12.51 -6.13
C GLN A 35 -2.67 -12.46 -6.38
N ILE A 36 -3.28 -11.28 -6.27
CA ILE A 36 -4.70 -11.07 -6.60
C ILE A 36 -4.92 -11.33 -8.09
N ARG A 37 -4.10 -10.74 -8.97
CA ARG A 37 -4.18 -10.96 -10.42
C ARG A 37 -4.01 -12.43 -10.81
N SER A 38 -3.14 -13.17 -10.13
CA SER A 38 -2.89 -14.57 -10.47
C SER A 38 -3.98 -15.54 -10.00
N LYS A 39 -4.76 -15.15 -8.98
CA LYS A 39 -5.82 -15.98 -8.38
C LYS A 39 -7.25 -15.50 -8.67
N THR A 40 -7.41 -14.37 -9.36
CA THR A 40 -8.71 -13.77 -9.68
C THR A 40 -8.74 -13.27 -11.12
N ASN A 41 -9.95 -13.02 -11.65
CA ASN A 41 -10.13 -12.38 -12.96
C ASN A 41 -10.26 -10.85 -12.85
N LEU A 42 -9.79 -10.25 -11.75
CA LEU A 42 -9.83 -8.80 -11.59
C LEU A 42 -8.84 -8.14 -12.55
N GLU A 43 -9.32 -7.12 -13.25
CA GLU A 43 -8.44 -6.23 -14.00
C GLU A 43 -7.65 -5.38 -12.99
N ILE A 44 -6.33 -5.37 -13.13
CA ILE A 44 -5.43 -4.62 -12.25
C ILE A 44 -4.52 -3.76 -13.13
N ASP A 45 -4.51 -2.46 -12.85
CA ASP A 45 -3.59 -1.52 -13.51
C ASP A 45 -2.14 -2.03 -13.40
N SER A 46 -1.45 -2.05 -14.53
CA SER A 46 -0.02 -2.40 -14.60
C SER A 46 0.86 -1.62 -13.62
N ASN A 47 0.50 -0.39 -13.27
CA ASN A 47 1.18 0.45 -12.29
C ASN A 47 1.10 -0.10 -10.85
N LEU A 48 0.16 -1.01 -10.56
CA LEU A 48 0.10 -1.74 -9.30
C LEU A 48 0.88 -3.05 -9.32
N LEU A 49 1.37 -3.46 -10.48
CA LEU A 49 2.00 -4.76 -10.71
C LEU A 49 3.48 -4.67 -11.03
N VAL A 50 3.98 -3.49 -11.39
CA VAL A 50 5.37 -3.28 -11.77
C VAL A 50 6.00 -2.28 -10.83
N SER A 51 7.11 -2.68 -10.21
CA SER A 51 7.91 -1.75 -9.43
C SER A 51 8.59 -0.76 -10.36
N LYS A 52 8.43 0.53 -10.04
CA LYS A 52 9.17 1.63 -10.66
C LYS A 52 10.21 2.21 -9.69
N PHE A 53 10.50 1.50 -8.61
CA PHE A 53 11.54 1.90 -7.67
C PHE A 53 12.91 1.50 -8.24
N GLU A 54 13.75 2.50 -8.48
CA GLU A 54 15.14 2.31 -8.90
C GLU A 54 16.10 2.85 -7.84
N THR A 55 15.84 4.08 -7.36
CA THR A 55 16.60 4.77 -6.33
C THR A 55 15.69 5.63 -5.45
N TYR A 56 16.20 6.15 -4.34
CA TYR A 56 15.44 7.02 -3.43
C TYR A 56 15.20 8.44 -3.95
N ASN A 57 16.05 8.91 -4.87
CA ASN A 57 16.04 10.30 -5.35
C ASN A 57 14.71 10.73 -5.99
N ASN A 58 13.90 9.78 -6.47
CA ASN A 58 12.58 10.03 -7.07
C ASN A 58 11.48 9.14 -6.48
N PHE A 59 11.72 8.52 -5.32
CA PHE A 59 10.79 7.52 -4.81
C PHE A 59 9.46 8.15 -4.34
N ASP A 60 9.48 9.41 -3.88
CA ASP A 60 8.27 10.19 -3.60
C ASP A 60 7.37 10.31 -4.85
N LEU A 61 7.96 10.59 -6.02
CA LEU A 61 7.23 10.66 -7.28
C LEU A 61 6.65 9.30 -7.68
N VAL A 62 7.41 8.22 -7.47
CA VAL A 62 6.93 6.84 -7.68
C VAL A 62 5.70 6.57 -6.80
N LEU A 63 5.76 6.91 -5.51
CA LEU A 63 4.67 6.70 -4.56
C LEU A 63 3.44 7.56 -4.88
N LYS A 64 3.64 8.81 -5.29
CA LYS A 64 2.56 9.69 -5.75
C LYS A 64 1.85 9.11 -6.96
N ASN A 65 2.61 8.64 -7.96
CA ASN A 65 2.06 8.00 -9.15
C ASN A 65 1.41 6.64 -8.87
N PHE A 66 1.85 5.94 -7.82
CA PHE A 66 1.23 4.70 -7.35
C PHE A 66 -0.07 4.92 -6.57
N SER A 67 -0.20 6.04 -5.85
CA SER A 67 -1.35 6.29 -4.98
C SER A 67 -2.69 6.32 -5.73
N VAL A 68 -2.73 6.93 -6.91
CA VAL A 68 -3.94 7.06 -7.71
C VAL A 68 -4.49 5.70 -8.15
N PRO A 69 -3.72 4.84 -8.87
CA PRO A 69 -4.22 3.53 -9.25
C PRO A 69 -4.52 2.65 -8.03
N LEU A 70 -3.81 2.81 -6.90
CA LEU A 70 -4.10 2.08 -5.66
C LEU A 70 -5.52 2.39 -5.17
N PHE A 71 -5.85 3.66 -5.00
CA PHE A 71 -7.15 4.06 -4.50
C PHE A 71 -8.26 3.87 -5.53
N GLN A 72 -7.95 4.00 -6.82
CA GLN A 72 -8.88 3.66 -7.90
C GLN A 72 -9.27 2.18 -7.83
N PHE A 73 -8.29 1.28 -7.76
CA PHE A 73 -8.52 -0.16 -7.64
C PHE A 73 -9.37 -0.48 -6.40
N LEU A 74 -9.03 0.08 -5.24
CA LEU A 74 -9.82 -0.10 -4.03
C LEU A 74 -11.26 0.40 -4.20
N ASN A 75 -11.46 1.53 -4.87
CA ASN A 75 -12.79 2.11 -5.08
C ASN A 75 -13.65 1.26 -6.02
N GLU A 76 -13.11 0.88 -7.18
CA GLU A 76 -13.79 0.10 -8.20
C GLU A 76 -14.19 -1.29 -7.71
N ASN A 77 -13.43 -1.85 -6.77
CA ASN A 77 -13.71 -3.15 -6.17
C ASN A 77 -14.55 -3.07 -4.88
N GLY A 78 -15.12 -1.89 -4.56
CA GLY A 78 -15.94 -1.69 -3.36
C GLY A 78 -15.17 -1.90 -2.05
N LYS A 79 -13.83 -1.76 -2.10
CA LYS A 79 -12.92 -1.96 -0.97
C LYS A 79 -12.51 -0.67 -0.29
N LEU A 80 -12.68 0.49 -0.94
CA LEU A 80 -12.29 1.80 -0.39
C LEU A 80 -13.22 2.26 0.73
N GLU A 81 -13.34 1.48 1.79
CA GLU A 81 -14.15 1.75 2.97
C GLU A 81 -13.39 1.23 4.19
N THR A 82 -13.67 1.82 5.35
CA THR A 82 -13.03 1.40 6.60
C THR A 82 -13.85 1.81 7.80
N ASP A 83 -13.74 1.02 8.87
CA ASP A 83 -14.27 1.38 10.18
C ASP A 83 -13.32 2.28 10.99
N ASN A 84 -12.06 2.41 10.56
CA ASN A 84 -11.10 3.30 11.19
C ASN A 84 -11.54 4.78 11.05
N LYS A 85 -11.96 5.38 12.18
CA LYS A 85 -12.48 6.75 12.24
C LYS A 85 -11.47 7.79 11.73
N GLU A 86 -10.18 7.56 11.90
CA GLU A 86 -9.12 8.49 11.46
C GLU A 86 -9.03 8.54 9.93
N HIS A 87 -9.31 7.42 9.25
CA HIS A 87 -9.22 7.31 7.80
C HIS A 87 -10.52 7.74 7.08
N LYS A 88 -11.68 7.75 7.76
CA LYS A 88 -13.00 8.01 7.14
C LYS A 88 -13.06 9.32 6.35
N ALA A 89 -12.53 10.40 6.91
CA ALA A 89 -12.53 11.71 6.24
C ALA A 89 -11.68 11.69 4.95
N SER A 90 -10.49 11.07 5.01
CA SER A 90 -9.59 10.95 3.85
C SER A 90 -10.16 10.05 2.77
N ILE A 91 -10.76 8.91 3.12
CA ILE A 91 -11.47 8.04 2.18
C ILE A 91 -12.59 8.78 1.46
N LYS A 92 -13.41 9.55 2.18
CA LYS A 92 -14.49 10.34 1.58
C LYS A 92 -13.95 11.33 0.55
N THR A 93 -12.87 12.04 0.89
CA THR A 93 -12.21 12.97 -0.04
C THR A 93 -11.68 12.23 -1.27
N ILE A 94 -10.95 11.12 -1.08
CA ILE A 94 -10.39 10.33 -2.19
C ILE A 94 -11.50 9.87 -3.15
N LYS A 95 -12.62 9.34 -2.63
CA LYS A 95 -13.76 8.92 -3.46
C LYS A 95 -14.31 10.06 -4.33
N LEU A 96 -14.47 11.25 -3.74
CA LEU A 96 -14.95 12.43 -4.47
C LEU A 96 -13.97 12.86 -5.55
N GLU A 97 -12.67 12.84 -5.26
CA GLU A 97 -11.62 13.26 -6.18
C GLU A 97 -11.40 12.28 -7.34
N LEU A 98 -11.54 10.96 -7.09
CA LEU A 98 -11.54 9.92 -8.12
C LEU A 98 -12.70 10.12 -9.11
N ALA A 99 -13.90 10.44 -8.62
CA ALA A 99 -15.08 10.65 -9.46
C ALA A 99 -14.97 11.85 -10.41
N LYS A 100 -14.15 12.85 -10.07
CA LYS A 100 -13.94 14.05 -10.89
C LYS A 100 -12.99 13.83 -12.06
N ASN A 101 -12.11 12.82 -12.00
CA ASN A 101 -11.16 12.43 -13.06
C ASN A 101 -10.33 13.61 -13.63
N GLN A 102 -9.67 14.40 -12.78
CA GLN A 102 -8.81 15.53 -13.18
C GLN A 102 -7.37 15.35 -12.67
N GLU A 103 -6.39 15.82 -13.44
CA GLU A 103 -4.96 15.72 -13.09
C GLU A 103 -4.62 16.41 -11.76
N ALA A 104 -5.20 17.59 -11.51
CA ALA A 104 -5.00 18.33 -10.26
C ALA A 104 -5.43 17.53 -9.02
N ASN A 105 -6.32 16.56 -9.17
CA ASN A 105 -6.83 15.75 -8.08
C ASN A 105 -5.84 14.70 -7.60
N LYS A 106 -4.84 14.34 -8.42
CA LYS A 106 -3.82 13.34 -8.05
C LYS A 106 -3.08 13.76 -6.79
N GLU A 107 -2.78 15.05 -6.65
CA GLU A 107 -2.14 15.58 -5.43
C GLU A 107 -3.06 15.43 -4.22
N ILE A 108 -4.36 15.74 -4.36
CA ILE A 108 -5.32 15.62 -3.25
C ILE A 108 -5.50 14.16 -2.84
N ILE A 109 -5.56 13.24 -3.80
CA ILE A 109 -5.61 11.79 -3.56
C ILE A 109 -4.36 11.34 -2.82
N TYR A 110 -3.18 11.72 -3.29
CA TYR A 110 -1.91 11.38 -2.66
C TYR A 110 -1.84 11.89 -1.21
N GLN A 111 -2.14 13.16 -0.96
CA GLN A 111 -2.09 13.75 0.38
C GLN A 111 -3.07 13.10 1.36
N ASN A 112 -4.24 12.67 0.89
CA ASN A 112 -5.16 11.89 1.73
C ASN A 112 -4.72 10.43 1.87
N GLY A 113 -4.07 9.88 0.85
CA GLY A 113 -3.45 8.57 0.90
C GLY A 113 -2.36 8.45 1.97
N CYS A 114 -1.51 9.46 2.10
CA CYS A 114 -0.47 9.55 3.14
C CYS A 114 -1.00 9.53 4.58
N LYS A 115 -2.30 9.80 4.77
CA LYS A 115 -2.98 9.70 6.07
C LYS A 115 -3.52 8.29 6.34
N ILE A 116 -3.63 7.46 5.31
CA ILE A 116 -4.12 6.07 5.38
C ILE A 116 -2.94 5.10 5.43
N PHE A 117 -1.97 5.31 4.54
CA PHE A 117 -0.78 4.49 4.41
C PHE A 117 0.46 5.35 4.62
N SER A 118 1.23 5.05 5.68
CA SER A 118 2.37 5.88 6.07
C SER A 118 3.55 5.72 5.13
N PHE A 119 3.71 4.57 4.46
CA PHE A 119 4.81 4.39 3.48
C PHE A 119 4.74 5.39 2.32
N LEU A 120 3.55 5.88 1.96
CA LEU A 120 3.37 6.88 0.88
C LEU A 120 4.10 8.20 1.19
N LYS A 121 4.29 8.54 2.47
CA LYS A 121 5.08 9.70 2.93
C LYS A 121 6.49 9.28 3.40
N LEU A 122 7.04 8.22 2.79
CA LEU A 122 8.37 7.67 3.09
C LEU A 122 8.55 7.18 4.54
N ASN A 123 7.46 6.84 5.23
CA ASN A 123 7.50 6.28 6.57
C ASN A 123 6.85 4.90 6.59
N GLY A 124 7.61 3.87 6.21
CA GLY A 124 7.08 2.52 6.06
C GLY A 124 6.83 1.82 7.41
N THR A 125 5.70 1.14 7.52
CA THR A 125 5.42 0.23 8.64
C THR A 125 4.73 -1.03 8.12
N ALA A 126 4.95 -2.17 8.78
CA ALA A 126 4.21 -3.39 8.44
C ALA A 126 2.69 -3.26 8.70
N LYS A 127 2.26 -2.24 9.46
CA LYS A 127 0.84 -1.88 9.60
C LYS A 127 0.22 -1.48 8.27
N ASP A 128 0.97 -0.88 7.35
CA ASP A 128 0.47 -0.53 6.01
C ASP A 128 0.00 -1.78 5.24
N ILE A 129 0.79 -2.85 5.28
CA ILE A 129 0.46 -4.14 4.65
C ILE A 129 -0.75 -4.75 5.35
N LYS A 130 -0.75 -4.73 6.69
CA LYS A 130 -1.87 -5.21 7.49
C LYS A 130 -3.17 -4.46 7.17
N SER A 131 -3.12 -3.14 7.08
CA SER A 131 -4.27 -2.29 6.76
C SER A 131 -4.78 -2.54 5.35
N LEU A 132 -3.90 -2.67 4.36
CA LEU A 132 -4.31 -3.03 3.00
C LEU A 132 -5.09 -4.34 2.97
N ILE A 133 -4.61 -5.36 3.69
CA ILE A 133 -5.20 -6.70 3.67
C ILE A 133 -6.49 -6.75 4.50
N TYR A 134 -6.47 -6.22 5.73
CA TYR A 134 -7.57 -6.33 6.69
C TYR A 134 -8.54 -5.16 6.65
N ASP A 135 -8.03 -3.94 6.85
CA ASP A 135 -8.90 -2.78 7.07
C ASP A 135 -9.71 -2.46 5.81
N PHE A 136 -9.11 -2.72 4.64
CA PHE A 136 -9.77 -2.63 3.33
C PHE A 136 -10.34 -3.97 2.84
N ASN A 137 -10.22 -5.05 3.63
CA ASN A 137 -10.72 -6.40 3.31
C ASN A 137 -10.42 -6.81 1.86
N LEU A 138 -9.17 -6.58 1.45
CA LEU A 138 -8.73 -6.74 0.07
C LEU A 138 -8.75 -8.22 -0.34
N VAL A 139 -8.44 -9.12 0.60
CA VAL A 139 -8.53 -10.58 0.43
C VAL A 139 -9.36 -11.18 1.55
N GLN A 140 -10.17 -12.20 1.24
CA GLN A 140 -11.09 -12.79 2.21
C GLN A 140 -10.39 -13.56 3.35
N LYS A 141 -9.20 -14.12 3.08
CA LYS A 141 -8.44 -14.95 4.02
C LYS A 141 -6.94 -14.78 3.80
N TRP A 142 -6.15 -14.90 4.86
CA TRP A 142 -4.68 -14.84 4.81
C TRP A 142 -4.05 -15.96 3.99
N SER A 143 -4.70 -17.12 3.92
CA SER A 143 -4.29 -18.21 3.03
C SER A 143 -4.26 -17.82 1.56
N PHE A 144 -4.99 -16.77 1.17
CA PHE A 144 -4.88 -16.21 -0.18
C PHE A 144 -3.44 -15.75 -0.51
N LEU A 145 -2.69 -15.32 0.51
CA LEU A 145 -1.34 -14.80 0.44
C LEU A 145 -0.28 -15.78 1.00
N GLU A 146 -0.63 -17.06 1.18
CA GLU A 146 0.24 -18.07 1.81
C GLU A 146 1.58 -18.29 1.08
N ASN A 147 1.64 -18.00 -0.22
CA ASN A 147 2.83 -18.15 -1.04
C ASN A 147 3.63 -16.84 -1.19
N ILE A 148 3.29 -15.80 -0.42
CA ILE A 148 3.99 -14.52 -0.44
C ILE A 148 4.93 -14.42 0.75
N ASP A 149 6.21 -14.26 0.46
CA ASP A 149 7.19 -13.76 1.42
C ASP A 149 7.41 -12.27 1.26
N PHE A 150 7.16 -11.54 2.35
CA PHE A 150 7.41 -10.11 2.48
C PHE A 150 8.84 -9.88 2.94
N LYS A 151 9.67 -9.35 2.05
CA LYS A 151 11.03 -8.91 2.39
C LYS A 151 10.91 -7.52 2.99
N LEU A 152 10.97 -7.43 4.32
CA LEU A 152 10.87 -6.18 5.07
C LEU A 152 12.25 -5.79 5.59
N GLU A 153 12.82 -4.75 5.02
CA GLU A 153 14.11 -4.21 5.43
C GLU A 153 13.91 -3.14 6.51
N PRO A 154 14.70 -3.15 7.60
CA PRO A 154 14.66 -2.07 8.57
C PRO A 154 15.02 -0.76 7.87
N PHE A 155 14.40 0.33 8.30
CA PHE A 155 14.72 1.64 7.77
C PHE A 155 16.15 2.06 8.17
N ASN A 156 16.99 2.38 7.18
CA ASN A 156 18.33 2.91 7.41
C ASN A 156 18.37 4.38 6.99
N GLY A 157 18.65 5.28 7.93
CA GLY A 157 18.64 6.74 7.67
C GLY A 157 19.64 7.23 6.61
N CYS A 158 20.62 6.41 6.21
CA CYS A 158 21.57 6.71 5.13
C CYS A 158 20.95 6.63 3.72
N GLU A 159 19.77 6.01 3.58
CA GLU A 159 19.09 5.85 2.29
C GLU A 159 18.43 7.14 1.79
N LEU A 160 18.25 8.14 2.67
CA LEU A 160 17.64 9.44 2.34
C LEU A 160 18.65 10.53 1.92
N SER A 161 19.95 10.24 1.96
CA SER A 161 21.03 11.23 1.72
C SER A 161 21.68 11.13 0.34
N LEU A 162 20.98 10.60 -0.68
CA LEU A 162 21.45 10.49 -2.06
C LEU A 162 20.60 11.31 -3.03
#